data_AF-A0A942LKQ1-F1
#
_entry.id   AF-A0A942LKQ1-F1
#
_cell.length_a   1.000
_cell.length_b   1.000
_cell.length_c   1.000
_cell.angle_alpha   90.00
_cell.angle_beta   90.00
_cell.angle_gamma   90.00
#
_symmetry.space_group_name_H-M   'P 1'
#
loop_
_entity.id
_entity.type
_entity.pdbx_description
1 polymer ?
#
loop_
_entity_poly.entity_id
_entity_poly.type
_entity_poly.pdbx_seq_one_letter_code
_entity_poly.pdbx_strand_id
1 'polypeptide(L)'
;IMANITAGGFFESTFSPTKTIFAYAISFLVLSTLIYFFPGYRFSRGALLVTIGFGMIGSTLLRIVISAAVSIKNNYNDKQIVIVSNPESALNLHKLISSNLPQLNVMGFIHSKPAQDSTHQLKWLGTINHLNSIIENEKISDVIVTDEQTYNNEISFVTSKYKNPRVNFHVVNQLEDFIVSKLISEITENKNEVLKYRANLIRYRIIKRSTDIVLSFLLLTVGLVILLMINNKKNKIISKIFNVFNGKYSFIGIFELPGRKNFGKPGLTGLAHLNQANALSEKAILKLNEYYLKHYSVSLDFDILLKLFYREKWQR
;
A
#
# COMPACT_ATOMS: atom_id res chain seq x y z
N ILE A 1 7.25 -18.50 -7.43
CA ILE A 1 6.22 -17.81 -6.61
C ILE A 1 6.86 -16.73 -5.72
N MET A 2 7.78 -17.06 -4.81
CA MET A 2 8.42 -16.06 -3.92
C MET A 2 9.06 -14.88 -4.66
N ALA A 3 9.83 -15.12 -5.72
CA ALA A 3 10.44 -14.05 -6.52
C ALA A 3 9.41 -13.14 -7.21
N ASN A 4 8.24 -13.69 -7.57
CA ASN A 4 7.16 -12.91 -8.17
C ASN A 4 6.40 -12.08 -7.12
N ILE A 5 6.33 -12.56 -5.88
CA ILE A 5 5.76 -11.82 -4.74
C ILE A 5 6.68 -10.64 -4.38
N THR A 6 7.99 -10.85 -4.30
CA THR A 6 8.96 -9.78 -4.03
C THR A 6 9.04 -8.77 -5.17
N ALA A 7 8.93 -9.20 -6.43
CA ALA A 7 8.84 -8.30 -7.57
C ALA A 7 7.48 -7.55 -7.65
N GLY A 8 6.50 -7.89 -6.81
CA GLY A 8 5.17 -7.27 -6.80
C GLY A 8 4.27 -7.69 -7.98
N GLY A 9 4.62 -8.76 -8.70
CA GLY A 9 3.92 -9.21 -9.91
C GLY A 9 2.61 -9.99 -9.68
N PHE A 10 2.25 -10.28 -8.42
CA PHE A 10 1.04 -11.06 -8.08
C PHE A 10 -0.07 -10.22 -7.45
N PHE A 11 0.27 -9.12 -6.76
CA PHE A 11 -0.69 -8.35 -5.94
C PHE A 11 -0.73 -6.85 -6.25
N GLU A 12 0.28 -6.31 -6.95
CA GLU A 12 0.44 -4.86 -7.13
C GLU A 12 0.53 -4.44 -8.60
N SER A 13 0.48 -5.38 -9.55
CA SER A 13 0.26 -5.08 -10.96
C SER A 13 -0.40 -6.29 -11.55
N THR A 14 -1.50 -6.09 -12.27
CA THR A 14 -2.27 -7.22 -12.76
C THR A 14 -1.49 -8.03 -13.82
N PHE A 15 -0.61 -7.41 -14.63
CA PHE A 15 0.03 -8.05 -15.78
C PHE A 15 1.35 -7.41 -16.26
N SER A 16 2.26 -7.01 -15.37
CA SER A 16 3.58 -6.50 -15.85
C SER A 16 4.53 -7.65 -16.28
N PRO A 17 4.89 -7.76 -17.57
CA PRO A 17 5.80 -8.82 -18.04
C PRO A 17 7.22 -8.62 -17.53
N THR A 18 7.69 -7.38 -17.40
CA THR A 18 9.05 -7.05 -16.94
C THR A 18 9.31 -7.56 -15.53
N LYS A 19 8.36 -7.40 -14.61
CA LYS A 19 8.46 -7.93 -13.23
C LYS A 19 8.57 -9.46 -13.20
N THR A 20 7.87 -10.14 -14.11
CA THR A 20 7.92 -11.59 -14.24
C THR A 20 9.29 -12.04 -14.72
N ILE A 21 9.84 -11.37 -15.75
CA ILE A 21 11.20 -11.62 -16.27
C ILE A 21 12.24 -11.45 -15.16
N PHE A 22 12.20 -10.32 -14.43
CA PHE A 22 13.11 -10.08 -13.30
C PHE A 22 12.98 -11.15 -12.21
N ALA A 23 11.77 -11.59 -11.88
CA ALA A 23 11.55 -12.65 -10.91
C ALA A 23 12.16 -14.00 -11.34
N TYR A 24 12.03 -14.37 -12.62
CA TYR A 24 12.65 -15.59 -13.16
C TYR A 24 14.18 -15.46 -13.20
N ALA A 25 14.73 -14.30 -13.54
CA ALA A 25 16.17 -14.05 -13.51
C ALA A 25 16.76 -14.19 -12.10
N ILE A 26 16.11 -13.60 -11.09
CA ILE A 26 16.51 -13.77 -9.68
C ILE A 26 16.41 -15.24 -9.27
N SER A 27 15.34 -15.92 -9.66
CA SER A 27 15.17 -17.35 -9.35
C SER A 27 16.28 -18.20 -9.97
N PHE A 28 16.69 -17.90 -11.21
CA PHE A 28 17.83 -18.57 -11.86
C PHE A 28 19.12 -18.37 -11.08
N LEU A 29 19.44 -17.14 -10.70
CA LEU A 29 20.66 -16.83 -9.94
C LEU A 29 20.68 -17.54 -8.58
N VAL A 30 19.55 -17.52 -7.86
CA VAL A 30 19.43 -18.18 -6.56
C VAL A 30 19.58 -19.69 -6.71
N LEU A 31 18.83 -20.33 -7.62
CA LEU A 31 18.90 -21.78 -7.81
C LEU A 31 20.29 -22.21 -8.31
N SER A 32 20.89 -21.46 -9.24
CA SER A 32 22.24 -21.72 -9.75
C SER A 32 23.29 -21.69 -8.64
N THR A 33 23.12 -20.78 -7.66
CA THR A 33 24.00 -20.68 -6.49
C THR A 33 23.72 -21.77 -5.45
N LEU A 34 22.45 -22.13 -5.22
CA LEU A 34 22.04 -23.06 -4.17
C LEU A 34 22.60 -24.48 -4.37
N ILE A 35 22.79 -24.87 -5.64
CA ILE A 35 23.35 -26.18 -6.02
C ILE A 35 24.74 -26.43 -5.42
N TYR A 36 25.54 -25.37 -5.19
CA TYR A 36 26.86 -25.52 -4.58
C TYR A 36 26.80 -25.85 -3.09
N PHE A 37 25.75 -25.39 -2.40
CA PHE A 37 25.53 -25.66 -0.98
C PHE A 37 24.92 -27.05 -0.74
N PHE A 38 24.23 -27.62 -1.75
CA PHE A 38 23.56 -28.92 -1.64
C PHE A 38 23.99 -29.87 -2.78
N PRO A 39 25.19 -30.46 -2.69
CA PRO A 39 25.76 -31.28 -3.75
C PRO A 39 24.91 -32.50 -4.16
N GLY A 40 24.05 -33.01 -3.27
CA GLY A 40 23.13 -34.12 -3.53
C GLY A 40 21.97 -33.78 -4.47
N TYR A 41 21.73 -32.49 -4.73
CA TYR A 41 20.68 -32.01 -5.64
C TYR A 41 21.29 -31.32 -6.87
N ARG A 42 22.48 -31.75 -7.31
CA ARG A 42 23.16 -31.15 -8.47
C ARG A 42 22.41 -31.47 -9.76
N PHE A 43 21.74 -30.48 -10.32
CA PHE A 43 21.17 -30.54 -11.67
C PHE A 43 21.99 -29.72 -12.67
N SER A 44 21.83 -30.04 -13.95
CA SER A 44 22.50 -29.32 -15.05
C SER A 44 22.04 -27.87 -15.10
N ARG A 45 22.99 -26.93 -15.22
CA ARG A 45 22.68 -25.49 -15.40
C ARG A 45 21.91 -25.24 -16.70
N GLY A 46 22.20 -26.01 -17.75
CA GLY A 46 21.47 -25.94 -19.01
C GLY A 46 20.00 -26.34 -18.81
N ALA A 47 19.76 -27.45 -18.09
CA ALA A 47 18.39 -27.88 -17.76
C ALA A 47 17.64 -26.84 -16.91
N LEU A 48 18.32 -26.22 -15.92
CA LEU A 48 17.75 -25.12 -15.14
C LEU A 48 17.37 -23.93 -16.03
N LEU A 49 18.28 -23.49 -16.90
CA LEU A 49 18.07 -22.36 -17.80
C LEU A 49 16.89 -22.62 -18.73
N VAL A 50 16.83 -23.81 -19.33
CA VAL A 50 15.73 -24.23 -20.22
C VAL A 50 14.40 -24.24 -19.45
N THR A 51 14.37 -24.83 -18.25
CA THR A 51 13.15 -24.89 -17.43
C THR A 51 12.65 -23.49 -17.04
N ILE A 52 13.56 -22.59 -16.67
CA ILE A 52 13.23 -21.20 -16.33
C ILE A 52 12.77 -20.42 -17.57
N GLY A 53 13.42 -20.62 -18.72
CA GLY A 53 13.02 -19.99 -19.98
C GLY A 53 11.61 -20.39 -20.40
N PHE A 54 11.29 -21.68 -20.40
CA PHE A 54 9.94 -22.17 -20.69
C PHE A 54 8.92 -21.68 -19.66
N GLY A 55 9.27 -21.67 -18.37
CA GLY A 55 8.41 -21.12 -17.33
C GLY A 55 8.11 -19.63 -17.55
N MET A 56 9.12 -18.85 -17.91
CA MET A 56 8.98 -17.42 -18.20
C MET A 56 8.05 -17.17 -19.40
N ILE A 57 8.26 -17.88 -20.51
CA ILE A 57 7.43 -17.79 -21.71
C ILE A 57 5.99 -18.21 -21.39
N GLY A 58 5.80 -19.40 -20.80
CA GLY A 58 4.47 -19.93 -20.47
C GLY A 58 3.70 -19.02 -19.52
N SER A 59 4.36 -18.47 -18.49
CA SER A 59 3.71 -17.54 -17.56
C SER A 59 3.29 -16.22 -18.21
N THR A 60 4.06 -15.75 -19.19
CA THR A 60 3.76 -14.52 -19.94
C THR A 60 2.59 -14.75 -20.89
N LEU A 61 2.58 -15.87 -21.62
CA LEU A 61 1.48 -16.26 -22.51
C LEU A 61 0.17 -16.45 -21.73
N LEU A 62 0.21 -17.17 -20.61
CA LEU A 62 -0.98 -17.38 -19.77
C LEU A 62 -1.55 -16.04 -19.28
N ARG A 63 -0.69 -15.10 -18.91
CA ARG A 63 -1.09 -13.76 -18.49
C ARG A 63 -1.76 -12.97 -19.61
N ILE A 64 -1.25 -13.04 -20.83
CA ILE A 64 -1.86 -12.41 -22.01
C ILE A 64 -3.24 -13.01 -22.29
N VAL A 65 -3.40 -14.32 -22.18
CA VAL A 65 -4.70 -14.98 -22.36
C VAL A 65 -5.69 -14.55 -21.29
N ILE A 66 -5.27 -14.51 -20.03
CA ILE A 66 -6.13 -14.05 -18.91
C ILE A 66 -6.50 -12.57 -19.10
N SER A 67 -5.55 -11.70 -19.47
CA SER A 67 -5.83 -10.29 -19.66
C SER A 67 -6.80 -10.07 -20.82
N ALA A 68 -6.61 -10.76 -21.96
CA ALA A 68 -7.54 -10.71 -23.08
C ALA A 68 -8.95 -11.21 -22.69
N ALA A 69 -9.05 -12.34 -21.97
CA ALA A 69 -10.33 -12.85 -21.50
C ALA A 69 -11.04 -11.89 -20.53
N VAL A 70 -10.28 -11.21 -19.66
CA VAL A 70 -10.80 -10.20 -18.74
C VAL A 70 -11.21 -8.92 -19.48
N SER A 71 -10.44 -8.47 -20.48
CA SER A 71 -10.75 -7.29 -21.29
C SER A 71 -12.01 -7.47 -22.14
N ILE A 72 -12.26 -8.69 -22.64
CA ILE A 72 -13.50 -9.01 -23.38
C ILE A 72 -14.71 -9.03 -22.42
N LYS A 73 -14.53 -9.49 -21.18
CA LYS A 73 -15.60 -9.55 -20.17
C LYS A 73 -15.92 -8.19 -19.55
N ASN A 74 -14.91 -7.36 -19.34
CA ASN A 74 -15.06 -5.99 -18.83
C ASN A 74 -15.28 -5.05 -20.01
N ASN A 75 -16.48 -5.08 -20.59
CA ASN A 75 -16.88 -4.14 -21.63
C ASN A 75 -16.58 -2.70 -21.15
N TYR A 76 -15.65 -2.01 -21.81
CA TYR A 76 -15.06 -0.74 -21.36
C TYR A 76 -16.04 0.46 -21.38
N ASN A 77 -17.26 0.25 -21.87
CA ASN A 77 -18.18 1.32 -22.27
C ASN A 77 -19.09 1.90 -21.18
N ASP A 78 -19.14 1.36 -19.96
CA ASP A 78 -20.07 1.87 -18.92
C ASP A 78 -19.39 2.06 -17.55
N LYS A 79 -18.22 2.72 -17.52
CA LYS A 79 -17.62 3.10 -16.23
C LYS A 79 -18.34 4.30 -15.66
N GLN A 80 -19.09 4.06 -14.59
CA GLN A 80 -19.78 5.09 -13.83
C GLN A 80 -18.81 5.79 -12.88
N ILE A 81 -18.80 7.13 -12.95
CA ILE A 81 -17.91 7.98 -12.16
C ILE A 81 -18.73 8.80 -11.17
N VAL A 82 -18.21 8.91 -9.94
CA VAL A 82 -18.75 9.82 -8.92
C VAL A 82 -17.70 10.82 -8.48
N ILE A 83 -18.11 12.07 -8.29
CA ILE A 83 -17.24 13.18 -7.89
C ILE A 83 -17.49 13.52 -6.41
N VAL A 84 -16.46 13.47 -5.57
CA VAL A 84 -16.50 13.92 -4.18
C VAL A 84 -15.84 15.30 -4.13
N SER A 85 -16.66 16.35 -4.12
CA SER A 85 -16.17 17.73 -4.13
C SER A 85 -17.21 18.72 -3.64
N ASN A 86 -16.80 19.98 -3.53
CA ASN A 86 -17.73 21.10 -3.42
C ASN A 86 -18.63 21.16 -4.68
N PRO A 87 -19.87 21.67 -4.57
CA PRO A 87 -20.81 21.72 -5.69
C PRO A 87 -20.28 22.46 -6.93
N GLU A 88 -19.60 23.59 -6.74
CA GLU A 88 -19.02 24.39 -7.83
C GLU A 88 -17.90 23.63 -8.58
N SER A 89 -17.00 23.01 -7.82
CA SER A 89 -15.90 22.19 -8.37
C SER A 89 -16.44 20.95 -9.09
N ALA A 90 -17.51 20.33 -8.56
CA ALA A 90 -18.16 19.16 -9.18
C ALA A 90 -18.71 19.50 -10.56
N LEU A 91 -19.36 20.66 -10.66
CA LEU A 91 -20.01 21.12 -11.87
C LEU A 91 -19.01 21.52 -12.96
N ASN A 92 -17.91 22.17 -12.58
CA ASN A 92 -16.84 22.49 -13.51
C ASN A 92 -16.19 21.22 -14.07
N LEU A 93 -15.90 20.23 -13.21
CA LEU A 93 -15.35 18.96 -13.66
C LEU A 93 -16.34 18.17 -14.52
N HIS A 94 -17.63 18.15 -14.18
CA HIS A 94 -18.61 17.52 -15.03
C HIS A 94 -18.66 18.13 -16.43
N LYS A 95 -18.70 19.47 -16.53
CA LYS A 95 -18.70 20.14 -17.84
C LYS A 95 -17.45 19.79 -18.65
N LEU A 96 -16.28 19.79 -18.01
CA LEU A 96 -15.00 19.45 -18.64
C LEU A 96 -14.90 17.98 -19.06
N ILE A 97 -15.47 17.06 -18.27
CA ILE A 97 -15.51 15.62 -18.60
C ILE A 97 -16.51 15.37 -19.72
N SER A 98 -17.71 15.93 -19.64
CA SER A 98 -18.76 15.72 -20.65
C SER A 98 -18.40 16.35 -22.00
N SER A 99 -17.60 17.42 -22.04
CA SER A 99 -17.14 18.03 -23.30
C SER A 99 -15.97 17.27 -23.94
N ASN A 100 -15.02 16.76 -23.14
CA ASN A 100 -13.77 16.18 -23.66
C ASN A 100 -13.76 14.64 -23.67
N LEU A 101 -14.61 14.00 -22.88
CA LEU A 101 -14.63 12.55 -22.63
C LEU A 101 -16.08 12.02 -22.60
N PRO A 102 -16.83 12.06 -23.71
CA PRO A 102 -18.25 11.69 -23.75
C PRO A 102 -18.54 10.22 -23.43
N GLN A 103 -17.51 9.36 -23.49
CA GLN A 103 -17.57 7.95 -23.11
C GLN A 103 -17.58 7.71 -21.59
N LEU A 104 -17.50 8.77 -20.77
CA LEU A 104 -17.54 8.67 -19.31
C LEU A 104 -18.89 9.18 -18.79
N ASN A 105 -19.59 8.32 -18.06
CA ASN A 105 -20.86 8.69 -17.46
C ASN A 105 -20.66 9.16 -16.01
N VAL A 106 -20.84 10.45 -15.78
CA VAL A 106 -20.78 11.05 -14.43
C VAL A 106 -22.17 10.97 -13.81
N MET A 107 -22.32 10.11 -12.80
CA MET A 107 -23.64 9.89 -12.18
C MET A 107 -24.06 10.99 -11.22
N GLY A 108 -23.11 11.65 -10.56
CA GLY A 108 -23.41 12.66 -9.56
C GLY A 108 -22.24 13.02 -8.66
N PHE A 109 -22.55 13.85 -7.66
CA PHE A 109 -21.56 14.31 -6.68
C PHE A 109 -21.96 13.97 -5.25
N ILE A 110 -20.95 13.85 -4.39
CA ILE A 110 -21.07 13.57 -2.95
C ILE A 110 -20.47 14.74 -2.19
N HIS A 111 -21.26 15.33 -1.29
CA HIS A 111 -20.83 16.45 -0.45
C HIS A 111 -21.57 16.40 0.89
N SER A 112 -20.94 16.93 1.95
CA SER A 112 -21.47 16.91 3.33
C SER A 112 -22.74 17.74 3.53
N LYS A 113 -23.00 18.71 2.64
CA LYS A 113 -24.26 19.44 2.58
C LYS A 113 -25.00 19.10 1.28
N PRO A 114 -26.33 18.90 1.31
CA PRO A 114 -27.10 18.80 0.08
C PRO A 114 -26.90 20.10 -0.73
N ALA A 115 -26.74 20.00 -2.05
CA ALA A 115 -26.81 21.20 -2.88
C ALA A 115 -28.19 21.81 -2.68
N GLN A 116 -28.20 23.07 -2.25
CA GLN A 116 -29.42 23.75 -1.85
C GLN A 116 -30.26 24.21 -3.05
N ASP A 117 -29.81 23.93 -4.28
CA ASP A 117 -30.53 24.29 -5.51
C ASP A 117 -30.59 23.13 -6.50
N SER A 118 -31.83 22.79 -6.88
CA SER A 118 -32.18 21.73 -7.83
C SER A 118 -31.93 22.12 -9.29
N THR A 119 -31.06 23.10 -9.55
CA THR A 119 -30.80 23.68 -10.88
C THR A 119 -29.53 23.17 -11.54
N HIS A 120 -28.78 22.29 -10.88
CA HIS A 120 -27.56 21.71 -11.44
C HIS A 120 -27.85 20.36 -12.11
N GLN A 121 -27.35 20.20 -13.33
CA GLN A 121 -27.42 18.98 -14.16
C GLN A 121 -26.80 17.72 -13.49
N LEU A 122 -26.26 17.85 -12.28
CA LEU A 122 -25.66 16.76 -11.51
C LEU A 122 -26.53 16.38 -10.32
N LYS A 123 -26.81 15.07 -10.19
CA LYS A 123 -27.53 14.51 -9.04
C LYS A 123 -26.65 14.53 -7.79
N TRP A 124 -27.19 15.00 -6.67
CA TRP A 124 -26.58 14.79 -5.36
C TRP A 124 -26.85 13.35 -4.91
N LEU A 125 -25.78 12.58 -4.66
CA LEU A 125 -25.87 11.16 -4.31
C LEU A 125 -25.85 10.92 -2.79
N GLY A 126 -25.42 11.90 -2.00
CA GLY A 126 -25.42 11.83 -0.55
C GLY A 126 -24.13 12.35 0.10
N THR A 127 -23.87 11.89 1.32
CA THR A 127 -22.70 12.23 2.14
C THR A 127 -21.65 11.12 2.09
N ILE A 128 -20.39 11.45 2.41
CA ILE A 128 -19.24 10.52 2.44
C ILE A 128 -19.51 9.28 3.31
N ASN A 129 -20.30 9.40 4.39
CA ASN A 129 -20.68 8.26 5.23
C ASN A 129 -21.49 7.18 4.47
N HIS A 130 -22.25 7.58 3.45
CA HIS A 130 -23.06 6.69 2.61
C HIS A 130 -22.35 6.28 1.31
N LEU A 131 -21.12 6.73 1.08
CA LEU A 131 -20.32 6.40 -0.11
C LEU A 131 -20.28 4.90 -0.38
N ASN A 132 -20.22 4.07 0.67
CA ASN A 132 -20.19 2.62 0.54
C ASN A 132 -21.45 2.05 -0.11
N SER A 133 -22.63 2.46 0.37
CA SER A 133 -23.92 1.99 -0.15
C SER A 133 -24.14 2.48 -1.58
N ILE A 134 -23.67 3.68 -1.89
CA ILE A 134 -23.75 4.26 -3.24
C ILE A 134 -22.86 3.48 -4.21
N ILE A 135 -21.63 3.15 -3.80
CA ILE A 135 -20.69 2.34 -4.61
C ILE A 135 -21.29 0.98 -4.96
N GLU A 136 -21.86 0.28 -3.99
CA GLU A 136 -22.38 -1.08 -4.20
C GLU A 136 -23.69 -1.11 -5.00
N ASN A 137 -24.61 -0.18 -4.71
CA ASN A 137 -25.92 -0.15 -5.36
C ASN A 137 -25.83 0.35 -6.80
N GLU A 138 -25.03 1.38 -7.06
CA GLU A 138 -24.94 1.97 -8.39
C GLU A 138 -23.92 1.24 -9.28
N LYS A 139 -22.96 0.48 -8.71
CA LYS A 139 -21.81 -0.16 -9.41
C LYS A 139 -20.77 0.84 -9.92
N ILE A 140 -20.44 1.80 -9.07
CA ILE A 140 -19.46 2.85 -9.37
C ILE A 140 -18.07 2.23 -9.59
N SER A 141 -17.43 2.65 -10.69
CA SER A 141 -16.11 2.15 -11.10
C SER A 141 -14.98 3.08 -10.64
N ASP A 142 -15.21 4.39 -10.68
CA ASP A 142 -14.20 5.40 -10.39
C ASP A 142 -14.78 6.52 -9.51
N VAL A 143 -14.04 6.90 -8.47
CA VAL A 143 -14.38 8.00 -7.57
C VAL A 143 -13.32 9.09 -7.72
N ILE A 144 -13.72 10.26 -8.18
CA ILE A 144 -12.85 11.44 -8.32
C ILE A 144 -13.02 12.30 -7.08
N VAL A 145 -11.93 12.66 -6.41
CA VAL A 145 -11.93 13.48 -5.20
C VAL A 145 -11.13 14.75 -5.48
N THR A 146 -11.75 15.91 -5.35
CA THR A 146 -11.10 17.17 -5.79
C THR A 146 -10.28 17.86 -4.72
N ASP A 147 -10.40 17.41 -3.47
CA ASP A 147 -9.66 17.98 -2.35
C ASP A 147 -8.77 16.91 -1.72
N GLU A 148 -7.46 17.16 -1.78
CA GLU A 148 -6.45 16.29 -1.20
C GLU A 148 -6.65 16.16 0.32
N GLN A 149 -7.14 17.20 1.02
CA GLN A 149 -7.36 17.14 2.46
C GLN A 149 -8.56 16.25 2.82
N THR A 150 -9.67 16.39 2.11
CA THR A 150 -10.83 15.51 2.21
C THR A 150 -10.47 14.06 1.89
N TYR A 151 -9.61 13.84 0.90
CA TYR A 151 -9.12 12.51 0.58
C TYR A 151 -8.29 11.90 1.72
N ASN A 152 -7.29 12.63 2.22
CA ASN A 152 -6.40 12.20 3.30
C ASN A 152 -7.15 11.84 4.59
N ASN A 153 -8.15 12.64 4.98
CA ASN A 153 -8.80 12.50 6.27
C ASN A 153 -10.01 11.56 6.26
N GLU A 154 -10.84 11.62 5.21
CA GLU A 154 -12.15 10.97 5.20
C GLU A 154 -12.20 9.80 4.22
N ILE A 155 -11.72 9.98 2.99
CA ILE A 155 -11.77 8.92 1.97
C ILE A 155 -10.70 7.84 2.22
N SER A 156 -9.51 8.20 2.71
CA SER A 156 -8.50 7.23 3.18
C SER A 156 -9.04 6.34 4.30
N PHE A 157 -9.85 6.92 5.21
CA PHE A 157 -10.51 6.15 6.25
C PHE A 157 -11.54 5.16 5.68
N VAL A 158 -12.40 5.62 4.76
CA VAL A 158 -13.42 4.78 4.11
C VAL A 158 -12.78 3.65 3.29
N THR A 159 -11.77 3.96 2.48
CA THR A 159 -11.02 2.97 1.68
C THR A 159 -10.23 1.97 2.54
N SER A 160 -9.74 2.38 3.72
CA SER A 160 -9.07 1.45 4.64
C SER A 160 -10.04 0.50 5.35
N LYS A 161 -11.27 0.95 5.61
CA LYS A 161 -12.32 0.16 6.24
C LYS A 161 -12.85 -0.89 5.28
N TYR A 162 -12.81 -0.62 3.98
CA TYR A 162 -13.31 -1.49 2.93
C TYR A 162 -12.25 -1.78 1.87
N LYS A 163 -11.69 -2.99 1.91
CA LYS A 163 -10.78 -3.50 0.88
C LYS A 163 -11.57 -4.02 -0.33
N ASN A 164 -12.42 -3.20 -0.95
CA ASN A 164 -13.07 -3.61 -2.20
C ASN A 164 -12.14 -3.24 -3.36
N PRO A 165 -11.46 -4.21 -4.02
CA PRO A 165 -10.41 -3.94 -5.00
C PRO A 165 -10.95 -3.49 -6.38
N ARG A 166 -12.24 -3.16 -6.49
CA ARG A 166 -12.92 -2.89 -7.76
C ARG A 166 -13.16 -1.40 -8.06
N VAL A 167 -12.97 -0.51 -7.08
CA VAL A 167 -13.23 0.92 -7.23
C VAL A 167 -11.91 1.67 -7.22
N ASN A 168 -11.67 2.51 -8.24
CA ASN A 168 -10.46 3.32 -8.30
C ASN A 168 -10.75 4.71 -7.73
N PHE A 169 -9.83 5.22 -6.92
CA PHE A 169 -9.90 6.58 -6.40
C PHE A 169 -8.86 7.45 -7.09
N HIS A 170 -9.30 8.60 -7.60
CA HIS A 170 -8.46 9.59 -8.28
C HIS A 170 -8.56 10.91 -7.52
N VAL A 171 -7.44 11.58 -7.23
CA VAL A 171 -7.43 12.92 -6.63
C VAL A 171 -6.97 13.89 -7.68
N VAL A 172 -7.80 14.89 -7.93
CA VAL A 172 -7.77 15.68 -9.16
C VAL A 172 -8.09 17.12 -8.80
N ASN A 173 -7.15 18.04 -9.01
CA ASN A 173 -7.45 19.46 -8.87
C ASN A 173 -7.97 20.05 -10.21
N GLN A 174 -7.52 19.50 -11.34
CA GLN A 174 -7.90 19.92 -12.70
C GLN A 174 -8.10 18.72 -13.66
N LEU A 175 -8.81 18.88 -14.79
CA LEU A 175 -9.09 17.77 -15.74
C LEU A 175 -7.80 17.10 -16.24
N GLU A 176 -6.72 17.87 -16.41
CA GLU A 176 -5.42 17.38 -16.82
C GLU A 176 -4.88 16.38 -15.80
N ASP A 177 -5.04 16.63 -14.50
CA ASP A 177 -4.67 15.71 -13.43
C ASP A 177 -5.49 14.41 -13.50
N PHE A 178 -6.76 14.50 -13.94
CA PHE A 178 -7.60 13.32 -14.14
C PHE A 178 -7.12 12.50 -15.34
N ILE A 179 -6.77 13.15 -16.46
CA ILE A 179 -6.26 12.45 -17.64
C ILE A 179 -4.91 11.81 -17.31
N VAL A 180 -4.02 12.54 -16.63
CA VAL A 180 -2.71 12.05 -16.19
C VAL A 180 -2.88 10.87 -15.22
N SER A 181 -3.71 11.00 -14.18
CA SER A 181 -3.94 9.89 -13.24
C SER A 181 -4.59 8.68 -13.91
N LYS A 182 -5.54 8.89 -14.85
CA LYS A 182 -6.14 7.81 -15.63
C LYS A 182 -5.11 7.10 -16.52
N LEU A 183 -4.30 7.85 -17.27
CA LEU A 183 -3.24 7.30 -18.12
C LEU A 183 -2.20 6.54 -17.30
N ILE A 184 -1.77 7.10 -16.16
CA ILE A 184 -0.85 6.41 -15.26
C ILE A 184 -1.51 5.14 -14.72
N SER A 185 -2.78 5.19 -14.28
CA SER A 185 -3.49 4.02 -13.75
C SER A 185 -3.67 2.89 -14.78
N GLU A 186 -3.82 3.25 -16.06
CA GLU A 186 -3.96 2.33 -17.18
C GLU A 186 -2.61 1.70 -17.56
N ILE A 187 -1.54 2.50 -17.62
CA ILE A 187 -0.19 2.04 -17.96
C ILE A 187 0.46 1.25 -16.82
N THR A 188 0.31 1.71 -15.58
CA THR A 188 0.90 1.03 -14.40
C THR A 188 0.03 -0.11 -13.90
N GLU A 189 -1.18 -0.29 -14.46
CA GLU A 189 -2.24 -1.21 -14.01
C GLU A 189 -2.46 -1.18 -12.49
N ASN A 190 -2.22 -0.02 -11.91
CA ASN A 190 -2.06 0.14 -10.48
C ASN A 190 -3.30 0.87 -9.95
N LYS A 191 -4.36 0.09 -9.74
CA LYS A 191 -5.75 0.52 -9.54
C LYS A 191 -6.06 1.52 -8.41
N ASN A 192 -5.09 1.98 -7.63
CA ASN A 192 -5.33 2.84 -6.47
C ASN A 192 -4.17 3.81 -6.26
N GLU A 193 -4.01 4.85 -7.06
CA GLU A 193 -2.81 5.71 -6.96
C GLU A 193 -2.85 6.74 -5.85
N VAL A 194 -4.00 7.02 -5.26
CA VAL A 194 -4.05 8.12 -4.31
C VAL A 194 -3.79 7.61 -2.90
N LEU A 195 -2.60 7.94 -2.40
CA LEU A 195 -2.05 7.61 -1.07
C LEU A 195 -1.97 6.11 -0.76
N LYS A 196 -1.15 5.41 -1.54
CA LYS A 196 -0.59 4.15 -1.06
C LYS A 196 0.33 4.42 0.12
N TYR A 197 -0.14 4.13 1.33
CA TYR A 197 0.77 3.82 2.43
C TYR A 197 1.64 2.65 1.99
N ARG A 198 2.91 2.91 1.64
CA ARG A 198 3.88 1.87 1.26
C ARG A 198 3.87 0.75 2.30
N ALA A 199 3.81 1.07 3.58
CA ALA A 199 3.74 0.09 4.67
C ALA A 199 2.55 -0.91 4.56
N ASN A 200 1.46 -0.53 3.88
CA ASN A 200 0.28 -1.38 3.72
C ASN A 200 0.29 -2.25 2.47
N LEU A 201 1.21 -2.02 1.53
CA LEU A 201 1.40 -2.91 0.40
C LEU A 201 1.92 -4.26 0.87
N ILE A 202 1.47 -5.33 0.23
CA ILE A 202 1.78 -6.69 0.66
C ILE A 202 3.29 -6.95 0.62
N ARG A 203 4.01 -6.43 -0.39
CA ARG A 203 5.46 -6.60 -0.50
C ARG A 203 6.18 -6.03 0.73
N TYR A 204 5.80 -4.82 1.12
CA TYR A 204 6.44 -4.10 2.22
C TYR A 204 6.03 -4.70 3.56
N ARG A 205 4.78 -5.18 3.69
CA ARG A 205 4.35 -5.93 4.88
C ARG A 205 5.12 -7.23 5.05
N ILE A 206 5.36 -7.98 3.96
CA ILE A 206 6.15 -9.22 3.99
C ILE A 206 7.62 -8.92 4.31
N ILE A 207 8.21 -7.92 3.65
CA ILE A 207 9.59 -7.49 3.93
C ILE A 207 9.71 -7.08 5.39
N LYS A 208 8.82 -6.21 5.87
CA LYS A 208 8.81 -5.75 7.26
C LYS A 208 8.67 -6.90 8.25
N ARG A 209 7.77 -7.84 7.95
CA ARG A 209 7.57 -9.02 8.79
C ARG A 209 8.80 -9.91 8.82
N SER A 210 9.48 -10.07 7.68
CA SER A 210 10.71 -10.84 7.57
C SER A 210 11.83 -10.18 8.38
N THR A 211 11.98 -8.85 8.28
CA THR A 211 12.97 -8.11 9.09
C THR A 211 12.68 -8.24 10.58
N ASP A 212 11.42 -8.14 11.00
CA ASP A 212 11.05 -8.27 12.41
C ASP A 212 11.30 -9.68 12.94
N ILE A 213 10.97 -10.73 12.17
CA ILE A 213 11.21 -12.13 12.55
C ILE A 213 12.72 -12.41 12.64
N VAL A 214 13.50 -12.03 11.63
CA VAL A 214 14.95 -12.26 11.59
C VAL A 214 15.63 -11.53 12.74
N LEU A 215 15.27 -10.26 12.97
CA LEU A 215 15.85 -9.46 14.06
C LEU A 215 15.44 -9.99 15.44
N SER A 216 14.17 -10.37 15.63
CA SER A 216 13.71 -11.00 16.88
C SER A 216 14.42 -12.32 17.12
N PHE A 217 14.59 -13.17 16.09
CA PHE A 217 15.29 -14.44 16.20
C PHE A 217 16.75 -14.25 16.58
N LEU A 218 17.46 -13.30 15.95
CA LEU A 218 18.84 -12.97 16.28
C LEU A 218 18.97 -12.46 17.73
N LEU A 219 18.07 -11.56 18.16
CA LEU A 219 18.08 -11.03 19.52
C LEU A 219 17.68 -12.05 20.59
N LEU A 220 16.81 -13.02 20.28
CA LEU A 220 16.44 -14.10 21.20
C LEU A 220 17.45 -15.24 21.24
N THR A 221 18.34 -15.36 20.25
CA THR A 221 19.39 -16.39 20.24
C THR A 221 20.71 -15.83 20.77
N VAL A 222 21.31 -14.89 20.05
CA VAL A 222 22.59 -14.26 20.43
C VAL A 222 22.38 -13.31 21.60
N GLY A 223 21.35 -12.48 21.53
CA GLY A 223 21.06 -11.49 22.57
C GLY A 223 20.63 -12.12 23.90
N LEU A 224 20.17 -13.37 23.92
CA LEU A 224 19.79 -14.05 25.16
C LEU A 224 20.98 -14.23 26.11
N VAL A 225 22.15 -14.59 25.58
CA VAL A 225 23.38 -14.74 26.38
C VAL A 225 23.71 -13.42 27.11
N ILE A 226 23.58 -12.30 26.40
CA ILE A 226 23.83 -10.96 26.94
C ILE A 226 22.71 -10.53 27.90
N LEU A 227 21.45 -10.81 27.55
CA LEU A 227 20.27 -10.47 28.36
C LEU A 227 20.26 -11.19 29.71
N LEU A 228 20.78 -12.41 29.78
CA LEU A 228 20.93 -13.14 31.05
C LEU A 228 21.88 -12.44 32.03
N MET A 229 22.85 -11.67 31.53
CA MET A 229 23.77 -10.87 32.34
C MET A 229 23.13 -9.58 32.88
N ILE A 230 21.97 -9.16 32.35
CA ILE A 230 21.27 -7.92 32.74
C ILE A 230 20.11 -8.24 33.69
N ASN A 231 20.32 -8.10 35.00
CA ASN A 231 19.46 -8.77 35.98
C ASN A 231 18.04 -8.18 36.12
N ASN A 232 17.88 -6.85 36.14
CA ASN A 232 16.62 -6.26 36.65
C ASN A 232 15.53 -6.00 35.59
N LYS A 233 15.83 -6.09 34.29
CA LYS A 233 14.85 -5.76 33.21
C LYS A 233 14.70 -6.84 32.14
N LYS A 234 15.41 -7.98 32.24
CA LYS A 234 15.47 -9.03 31.21
C LYS A 234 14.08 -9.55 30.78
N ASN A 235 13.23 -9.91 31.73
CA ASN A 235 11.92 -10.51 31.43
C ASN A 235 11.01 -9.57 30.61
N LYS A 236 11.07 -8.25 30.89
CA LYS A 236 10.30 -7.24 30.14
C LYS A 236 10.82 -7.06 28.72
N ILE A 237 12.15 -7.10 28.52
CA ILE A 237 12.76 -6.98 27.19
C ILE A 237 12.49 -8.23 26.35
N ILE A 238 12.67 -9.42 26.93
CA ILE A 238 12.40 -10.70 26.27
C ILE A 238 10.93 -10.78 25.85
N SER A 239 10.00 -10.42 26.75
CA SER A 239 8.56 -10.39 26.44
C SER A 239 8.24 -9.43 25.29
N LYS A 240 8.85 -8.23 25.24
CA LYS A 240 8.68 -7.29 24.12
C LYS A 240 9.18 -7.87 22.79
N ILE A 241 10.37 -8.46 22.77
CA ILE A 241 10.95 -9.07 21.57
C ILE A 241 10.11 -10.27 21.10
N PHE A 242 9.62 -11.07 22.04
CA PHE A 242 8.74 -12.20 21.75
C PHE A 242 7.38 -11.74 21.20
N ASN A 243 6.83 -10.62 21.68
CA ASN A 243 5.61 -10.05 21.11
C ASN A 243 5.82 -9.51 19.68
N VAL A 244 7.03 -9.05 19.34
CA VAL A 244 7.40 -8.73 17.96
C VAL A 244 7.50 -10.00 17.12
N PHE A 245 8.12 -11.06 17.65
CA PHE A 245 8.19 -12.36 16.98
C PHE A 245 6.78 -12.92 16.70
N ASN A 246 5.84 -12.83 17.64
CA ASN A 246 4.44 -13.22 17.44
C ASN A 246 3.64 -12.26 16.55
N GLY A 247 4.19 -11.08 16.23
CA GLY A 247 3.63 -10.15 15.27
C GLY A 247 2.56 -9.21 15.80
N LYS A 248 2.42 -9.14 17.13
CA LYS A 248 1.60 -8.13 17.83
C LYS A 248 2.21 -6.73 17.68
N TYR A 249 3.53 -6.65 17.77
CA TYR A 249 4.30 -5.42 17.57
C TYR A 249 5.29 -5.59 16.41
N SER A 250 5.82 -4.47 15.98
CA SER A 250 7.02 -4.36 15.14
C SER A 250 8.15 -3.74 15.97
N PHE A 251 9.42 -3.93 15.59
CA PHE A 251 10.49 -3.14 16.21
C PHE A 251 10.32 -1.65 15.96
N ILE A 252 10.12 -1.28 14.69
CA ILE A 252 9.90 0.10 14.25
C ILE A 252 8.53 0.18 13.62
N GLY A 253 7.71 1.08 14.09
CA GLY A 253 6.34 1.20 13.63
C GLY A 253 5.71 2.51 14.08
N ILE A 254 4.40 2.56 13.94
CA ILE A 254 3.65 3.75 14.35
C ILE A 254 3.51 3.82 15.86
N PHE A 255 3.31 5.02 16.37
CA PHE A 255 2.92 5.24 17.75
C PHE A 255 1.40 5.11 17.91
N GLU A 256 0.96 4.30 18.86
CA GLU A 256 -0.46 4.06 19.11
C GLU A 256 -1.07 5.21 19.92
N LEU A 257 -2.11 5.84 19.36
CA LEU A 257 -2.90 6.85 20.05
C LEU A 257 -4.19 6.20 20.62
N PRO A 258 -4.49 6.38 21.92
CA PRO A 258 -5.68 5.79 22.52
C PRO A 258 -6.96 6.33 21.86
N GLY A 259 -7.91 5.45 21.53
CA GLY A 259 -9.20 5.82 20.94
C GLY A 259 -9.21 6.06 19.42
N ARG A 260 -8.07 5.92 18.72
CA ARG A 260 -8.02 6.00 17.25
C ARG A 260 -7.63 4.69 16.59
N LYS A 261 -8.19 4.44 15.40
CA LYS A 261 -7.83 3.29 14.58
C LYS A 261 -6.48 3.53 13.90
N ASN A 262 -5.57 2.60 14.14
CA ASN A 262 -4.21 2.65 13.63
C ASN A 262 -4.09 1.98 12.24
N PHE A 263 -3.50 2.68 11.27
CA PHE A 263 -3.34 2.20 9.89
C PHE A 263 -2.07 1.36 9.67
N GLY A 264 -1.33 1.07 10.73
CA GLY A 264 -0.08 0.29 10.72
C GLY A 264 0.10 -0.51 12.00
N LYS A 265 1.15 -1.34 12.05
CA LYS A 265 1.49 -2.07 13.28
C LYS A 265 2.19 -1.15 14.28
N PRO A 266 1.83 -1.21 15.58
CA PRO A 266 2.51 -0.44 16.59
C PRO A 266 3.97 -0.91 16.71
N GLY A 267 4.88 0.06 16.79
CA GLY A 267 6.31 -0.18 16.97
C GLY A 267 6.71 -0.16 18.44
N LEU A 268 7.70 -0.97 18.81
CA LEU A 268 8.43 -0.77 20.08
C LEU A 268 9.15 0.59 20.08
N THR A 269 9.54 1.05 18.89
CA THR A 269 10.04 2.39 18.60
C THR A 269 9.47 2.91 17.28
N GLY A 270 9.75 4.16 16.93
CA GLY A 270 9.26 4.82 15.72
C GLY A 270 9.65 6.30 15.65
N LEU A 271 9.22 7.00 14.60
CA LEU A 271 9.54 8.42 14.42
C LEU A 271 9.06 9.30 15.58
N ALA A 272 7.87 9.03 16.13
CA ALA A 272 7.35 9.77 17.27
C ALA A 272 8.18 9.57 18.55
N HIS A 273 8.87 8.42 18.67
CA HIS A 273 9.73 8.14 19.83
C HIS A 273 11.04 8.93 19.81
N LEU A 274 11.47 9.46 18.65
CA LEU A 274 12.70 10.25 18.53
C LEU A 274 12.68 11.49 19.45
N ASN A 275 11.53 12.14 19.61
CA ASN A 275 11.38 13.41 20.34
C ASN A 275 10.61 13.26 21.65
N GLN A 276 10.67 12.09 22.31
CA GLN A 276 9.83 11.74 23.46
C GLN A 276 8.34 11.87 23.10
N ALA A 277 7.73 10.77 22.67
CA ALA A 277 6.37 10.77 22.12
C ALA A 277 5.31 11.46 23.03
N ASN A 278 5.54 11.48 24.35
CA ASN A 278 4.64 12.10 25.33
C ASN A 278 4.69 13.64 25.36
N ALA A 279 5.72 14.27 24.77
CA ALA A 279 5.86 15.72 24.68
C ALA A 279 5.33 16.31 23.36
N LEU A 280 4.94 15.46 22.41
CA LEU A 280 4.44 15.87 21.10
C LEU A 280 2.91 16.03 21.13
N SER A 281 2.39 16.99 20.36
CA SER A 281 0.96 17.12 20.14
C SER A 281 0.42 15.92 19.35
N GLU A 282 -0.84 15.54 19.59
CA GLU A 282 -1.50 14.44 18.88
C GLU A 282 -1.43 14.63 17.35
N LYS A 283 -1.62 15.87 16.87
CA LYS A 283 -1.49 16.21 15.44
C LYS A 283 -0.09 15.96 14.89
N ALA A 284 0.96 16.22 15.67
CA ALA A 284 2.33 15.95 15.26
C ALA A 284 2.61 14.44 15.17
N ILE A 285 2.12 13.66 16.14
CA ILE A 285 2.24 12.19 16.13
C ILE A 285 1.55 11.60 14.89
N LEU A 286 0.36 12.09 14.55
CA LEU A 286 -0.37 11.66 13.35
C LEU A 286 0.43 11.93 12.07
N LYS A 287 0.97 13.16 11.90
CA LYS A 287 1.82 13.49 10.75
C LYS A 287 3.06 12.60 10.65
N LEU A 288 3.70 12.28 11.78
CA LEU A 288 4.87 11.40 11.80
C LEU A 288 4.50 9.94 11.45
N ASN A 289 3.38 9.43 11.98
CA ASN A 289 2.88 8.11 11.65
C ASN A 289 2.51 8.02 10.15
N GLU A 290 1.84 9.04 9.63
CA GLU A 290 1.45 9.10 8.22
C GLU A 290 2.68 9.14 7.31
N TYR A 291 3.67 9.97 7.64
CA TYR A 291 4.94 10.04 6.93
C TYR A 291 5.65 8.67 6.90
N TYR A 292 5.74 8.00 8.06
CA TYR A 292 6.32 6.67 8.15
C TYR A 292 5.60 5.67 7.24
N LEU A 293 4.26 5.65 7.27
CA LEU A 293 3.47 4.72 6.48
C LEU A 293 3.59 5.00 4.97
N LYS A 294 3.64 6.27 4.56
CA LYS A 294 3.75 6.70 3.16
C LYS A 294 5.14 6.43 2.59
N HIS A 295 6.19 6.65 3.37
CA HIS A 295 7.58 6.56 2.92
C HIS A 295 8.30 5.30 3.40
N TYR A 296 7.58 4.31 3.91
CA TYR A 296 8.17 3.09 4.46
C TYR A 296 9.20 2.45 3.51
N SER A 297 10.40 2.23 4.04
CA SER A 297 11.48 1.45 3.47
C SER A 297 12.30 0.81 4.59
N VAL A 298 13.03 -0.26 4.28
CA VAL A 298 13.95 -0.88 5.25
C VAL A 298 15.08 0.07 5.65
N SER A 299 15.51 0.95 4.73
CA SER A 299 16.50 1.97 5.01
C SER A 299 16.00 3.01 6.03
N LEU A 300 14.74 3.46 5.90
CA LEU A 300 14.14 4.39 6.85
C LEU A 300 14.07 3.79 8.26
N ASP A 301 13.70 2.51 8.36
CA ASP A 301 13.73 1.76 9.61
C ASP A 301 15.14 1.78 10.24
N PHE A 302 16.19 1.56 9.44
CA PHE A 302 17.57 1.62 9.89
C PHE A 302 18.00 3.02 10.33
N ASP A 303 17.64 4.06 9.57
CA ASP A 303 17.92 5.46 9.90
C ASP A 303 17.27 5.87 11.22
N ILE A 304 16.04 5.42 11.47
CA ILE A 304 15.33 5.67 12.73
C ILE A 304 16.09 5.02 13.89
N LEU A 305 16.50 3.75 13.76
CA LEU A 305 17.28 3.06 14.79
C LEU A 305 18.62 3.75 15.07
N LEU A 306 19.36 4.12 14.02
CA LEU A 306 20.64 4.81 14.15
C LEU A 306 20.49 6.15 14.87
N LYS A 307 19.49 6.94 14.49
CA LYS A 307 19.22 8.23 15.14
C LYS A 307 18.84 8.08 16.61
N LEU A 308 18.05 7.06 16.95
CA LEU A 308 17.71 6.75 18.34
C LEU A 308 18.96 6.39 19.15
N PHE A 309 19.79 5.51 18.62
CA PHE A 309 21.02 5.07 19.27
C PHE A 309 22.00 6.23 19.49
N TYR A 310 22.20 7.07 18.47
CA TYR A 310 23.11 8.20 18.57
C TYR A 310 22.61 9.25 19.57
N ARG A 311 21.30 9.49 19.62
CA ARG A 311 20.70 10.49 20.52
C ARG A 311 20.73 10.04 21.99
N GLU A 312 20.49 8.76 22.28
CA GLU A 312 20.63 8.25 23.67
C GLU A 312 22.06 8.41 24.20
N LYS A 313 23.06 8.36 23.32
CA LYS A 313 24.47 8.53 23.70
C LYS A 313 24.86 9.98 24.03
N TRP A 314 24.15 10.97 23.47
CA TRP A 314 24.41 12.40 23.72
C TRP A 314 23.56 13.00 24.85
N GLN A 315 22.50 12.31 25.30
CA GLN A 315 21.70 12.70 26.46
C GLN A 315 22.13 12.03 27.78
N ARG A 316 23.16 11.17 27.73
CA ARG A 316 23.85 10.62 28.90
C ARG A 316 25.18 11.33 29.08
#